data_AF-A0A3B9VNK8-F1
#
_entry.id   AF-A0A3B9VNK8-F1
#
_cell.length_a   1.000
_cell.length_b   1.000
_cell.length_c   1.000
_cell.angle_alpha   90.00
_cell.angle_beta   90.00
_cell.angle_gamma   90.00
#
_symmetry.space_group_name_H-M   'P 1'
#
loop_
_entity.id
_entity.type
_entity.pdbx_description
1 polymer ?
#
loop_
_entity_poly.entity_id
_entity_poly.type
_entity_poly.pdbx_seq_one_letter_code
_entity_poly.pdbx_strand_id
1 'polypeptide(L)'
;IDEIHTVVGAGAGGGGGALDAANMMKPALSRGELQTIGATTPNEYRRYIESDPALERRFSPVWVEEPDTDTAIEMLDTLRPRYEKHHGFKISRGALEAAVQLSARYVSDRFLP
;
A
#
# COMPACT_ATOMS: atom_id res chain seq x y z
N ILE A 1 -4.99 -8.46 -2.77
CA ILE A 1 -4.24 -8.31 -4.03
C ILE A 1 -3.36 -7.11 -3.86
N ASP A 2 -2.07 -7.35 -3.71
CA ASP A 2 -1.10 -6.25 -3.70
C ASP A 2 -0.98 -5.67 -5.11
N GLU A 3 -0.73 -4.37 -5.20
CA GLU A 3 -0.67 -3.63 -6.47
C GLU A 3 -1.84 -3.96 -7.43
N ILE A 4 -3.08 -3.89 -6.95
CA ILE A 4 -4.27 -4.36 -7.70
C ILE A 4 -4.43 -3.68 -9.08
N HIS A 5 -3.89 -2.47 -9.23
CA HIS A 5 -3.85 -1.75 -10.50
C HIS A 5 -3.05 -2.49 -11.59
N THR A 6 -2.14 -3.40 -11.24
CA THR A 6 -1.43 -4.25 -12.22
C THR A 6 -2.37 -5.27 -12.85
N VAL A 7 -3.32 -5.78 -12.06
CA VAL A 7 -4.32 -6.76 -12.51
C VAL A 7 -5.43 -6.08 -13.30
N VAL A 8 -5.86 -4.88 -12.91
CA VAL A 8 -6.96 -4.17 -13.60
C VAL A 8 -6.49 -3.24 -14.72
N GLY A 9 -5.28 -2.67 -14.62
CA GLY A 9 -4.72 -1.66 -15.51
C GLY A 9 -3.89 -2.19 -16.68
N ALA A 10 -3.57 -3.49 -16.68
CA ALA A 10 -2.84 -4.14 -17.78
C ALA A 10 -3.55 -4.12 -19.15
N GLY A 11 -4.75 -3.58 -19.24
CA GLY A 11 -5.39 -3.26 -20.52
C GLY A 11 -4.68 -2.18 -21.34
N ALA A 12 -3.71 -1.43 -20.77
CA ALA A 12 -3.09 -0.28 -21.45
C ALA A 12 -1.65 -0.50 -21.96
N GLY A 13 -0.97 -1.61 -21.66
CA GLY A 13 0.41 -1.80 -22.12
C GLY A 13 1.07 -3.14 -21.77
N GLY A 14 1.09 -4.06 -22.74
CA GLY A 14 2.17 -5.03 -22.93
C GLY A 14 2.34 -6.15 -21.90
N GLY A 15 1.55 -7.22 -22.00
CA GLY A 15 1.82 -8.50 -21.35
C GLY A 15 0.58 -9.39 -21.31
N GLY A 16 0.51 -10.38 -22.20
CA GLY A 16 -0.72 -11.14 -22.53
C GLY A 16 -1.41 -11.94 -21.41
N GLY A 17 -0.91 -11.93 -20.17
CA GLY A 17 -1.53 -12.64 -19.03
C GLY A 17 -2.43 -11.77 -18.15
N ALA A 18 -2.17 -10.47 -18.03
CA ALA A 18 -2.92 -9.60 -17.12
C ALA A 18 -4.23 -9.05 -17.73
N LEU A 19 -4.35 -9.09 -19.07
CA LEU A 19 -5.60 -8.83 -19.81
C LEU A 19 -6.70 -9.85 -19.50
N ASP A 20 -6.35 -11.10 -19.21
CA ASP A 20 -7.33 -12.17 -18.96
C ASP A 20 -7.89 -12.06 -17.53
N ALA A 21 -7.03 -11.75 -16.56
CA ALA A 21 -7.43 -11.60 -15.15
C ALA A 21 -8.44 -10.44 -14.94
N ALA A 22 -8.22 -9.26 -15.55
CA ALA A 22 -9.13 -8.12 -15.44
C ALA A 22 -10.55 -8.45 -15.94
N ASN A 23 -10.63 -9.13 -17.09
CA ASN A 23 -11.89 -9.49 -17.75
C ASN A 23 -12.64 -10.59 -17.00
N MET A 24 -11.93 -11.48 -16.30
CA MET A 24 -12.55 -12.50 -15.43
C MET A 24 -13.01 -11.91 -14.08
N MET A 25 -12.28 -10.95 -13.52
CA MET A 25 -12.60 -10.36 -12.21
C MET A 25 -13.81 -9.43 -12.25
N LYS A 26 -13.95 -8.59 -13.29
CA LYS A 26 -15.05 -7.60 -13.39
C LYS A 26 -16.45 -8.23 -13.26
N PRO A 27 -16.77 -9.35 -13.94
CA PRO A 27 -18.05 -10.04 -13.75
C PRO A 27 -18.23 -10.64 -12.35
N ALA A 28 -17.19 -11.26 -11.78
CA ALA A 28 -17.24 -11.88 -10.46
C ALA A 28 -17.44 -10.84 -9.33
N LEU A 29 -16.77 -9.70 -9.42
CA LEU A 29 -16.97 -8.54 -8.54
C LEU A 29 -18.39 -7.97 -8.69
N SER A 30 -18.92 -7.93 -9.93
CA SER A 30 -20.27 -7.40 -10.19
C SER A 30 -21.38 -8.29 -9.64
N ARG A 31 -21.18 -9.62 -9.66
CA ARG A 31 -22.12 -10.59 -9.10
C ARG A 31 -21.95 -10.79 -7.58
N GLY A 32 -20.92 -10.21 -6.98
CA GLY A 32 -20.60 -10.39 -5.55
C GLY A 32 -20.06 -11.78 -5.20
N GLU A 33 -19.64 -12.57 -6.21
CA GLU A 33 -19.05 -13.90 -6.04
C GLU A 33 -17.58 -13.82 -5.57
N LEU A 34 -16.96 -12.65 -5.73
CA LEU A 34 -15.58 -12.39 -5.33
C LEU A 34 -15.54 -11.22 -4.35
N GLN A 35 -15.15 -11.48 -3.10
CA GLN A 35 -14.75 -10.47 -2.14
C GLN A 35 -13.24 -10.26 -2.23
N THR A 36 -12.78 -9.01 -2.26
CA THR A 36 -11.37 -8.69 -2.48
C THR A 36 -10.95 -7.45 -1.73
N ILE A 37 -9.79 -7.52 -1.10
CA ILE A 37 -9.05 -6.36 -0.59
C ILE A 37 -7.89 -6.12 -1.54
N GLY A 38 -7.79 -4.91 -2.07
CA GLY A 38 -6.71 -4.46 -2.96
C GLY A 38 -5.86 -3.39 -2.28
N ALA A 39 -4.56 -3.37 -2.57
CA ALA A 39 -3.66 -2.27 -2.23
C ALA A 39 -3.16 -1.60 -3.51
N THR A 40 -3.06 -0.28 -3.52
CA THR A 40 -2.59 0.52 -4.66
C THR A 40 -2.17 1.90 -4.19
N THR A 41 -1.36 2.62 -4.98
CA THR A 41 -1.09 4.04 -4.68
C THR A 41 -2.28 4.93 -5.08
N PRO A 42 -2.43 6.13 -4.48
CA PRO A 42 -3.48 7.07 -4.85
C PRO A 42 -3.49 7.42 -6.34
N ASN A 43 -2.31 7.56 -6.96
CA ASN A 43 -2.21 7.93 -8.38
C ASN A 43 -2.72 6.81 -9.29
N GLU A 44 -2.40 5.56 -8.97
CA GLU A 44 -2.87 4.39 -9.71
C GLU A 44 -4.36 4.14 -9.49
N TYR A 45 -4.87 4.38 -8.28
CA TYR A 45 -6.30 4.32 -7.99
C TYR A 45 -7.08 5.25 -8.93
N ARG A 46 -6.68 6.53 -9.02
CA ARG A 46 -7.34 7.51 -9.91
C ARG A 46 -7.26 7.07 -11.38
N ARG A 47 -6.10 6.54 -11.79
CA ARG A 47 -5.83 6.20 -13.19
C ARG A 47 -6.55 4.94 -13.66
N TYR A 48 -6.69 3.91 -12.82
CA TYR A 48 -7.13 2.58 -13.25
C TYR A 48 -8.40 2.06 -12.58
N ILE A 49 -8.80 2.62 -11.43
CA ILE A 49 -9.99 2.19 -10.69
C ILE A 49 -11.08 3.24 -10.79
N GLU A 50 -10.79 4.47 -10.39
CA GLU A 50 -11.75 5.58 -10.41
C GLU A 50 -12.16 5.96 -11.84
N SER A 51 -11.25 5.79 -12.81
CA SER A 51 -11.52 6.06 -14.22
C SER A 51 -12.45 5.03 -14.89
N ASP A 52 -12.66 3.86 -14.29
CA ASP A 52 -13.53 2.80 -14.79
C ASP A 52 -14.83 2.72 -13.98
N PRO A 53 -15.98 3.16 -14.52
CA PRO A 53 -17.26 3.20 -13.78
C PRO A 53 -17.72 1.84 -13.23
N ALA A 54 -17.27 0.73 -13.81
CA ALA A 54 -17.64 -0.60 -13.32
C ALA A 54 -16.82 -0.98 -12.07
N LEU A 55 -15.57 -0.55 -11.97
CA LEU A 55 -14.71 -0.80 -10.81
C LEU A 55 -14.98 0.19 -9.69
N GLU A 56 -15.14 1.47 -10.01
CA GLU A 56 -15.45 2.55 -9.07
C GLU A 56 -16.66 2.21 -8.18
N ARG A 57 -17.71 1.62 -8.76
CA ARG A 57 -18.94 1.25 -8.03
C ARG A 57 -18.81 -0.01 -7.16
N ARG A 58 -17.70 -0.74 -7.27
CA ARG A 58 -17.49 -2.04 -6.61
C ARG A 58 -16.43 -2.00 -5.53
N PHE A 59 -15.46 -1.09 -5.65
CA PHE A 59 -14.48 -0.83 -4.62
C PHE A 59 -14.91 0.34 -3.74
N SER A 60 -14.73 0.19 -2.43
CA SER A 60 -14.79 1.31 -1.49
C SER A 60 -13.35 1.68 -1.12
N PRO A 61 -12.87 2.88 -1.46
CA PRO A 61 -11.53 3.29 -1.08
C PRO A 61 -11.44 3.45 0.44
N VAL A 62 -10.35 2.97 1.02
CA VAL A 62 -9.92 3.27 2.39
C VAL A 62 -8.57 3.95 2.27
N TRP A 63 -8.53 5.25 2.58
CA TRP A 63 -7.30 6.02 2.52
C TRP A 63 -6.43 5.69 3.74
N VAL A 64 -5.20 5.28 3.45
CA VAL A 64 -4.17 5.07 4.47
C VAL A 64 -3.23 6.26 4.38
N GLU A 65 -3.31 7.14 5.36
CA GLU A 65 -2.46 8.33 5.45
C GLU A 65 -1.09 7.95 6.04
N GLU A 66 -0.07 8.72 5.68
CA GLU A 66 1.23 8.66 6.36
C GLU A 66 1.02 8.99 7.85
N PRO A 67 1.59 8.20 8.79
CA PRO A 67 1.45 8.52 10.19
C PRO A 67 2.23 9.78 10.57
N ASP A 68 1.81 10.42 11.66
CA ASP A 68 2.65 11.43 12.29
C ASP A 68 3.91 10.82 12.93
N THR A 69 4.85 11.68 13.30
CA THR A 69 6.15 11.27 13.86
C THR A 69 5.99 10.45 15.14
N ASP A 70 5.04 10.82 16.01
CA ASP A 70 4.83 10.15 17.30
C ASP A 70 4.28 8.73 17.10
N THR A 71 3.30 8.59 16.20
CA THR A 71 2.72 7.31 15.80
C THR A 71 3.78 6.41 15.15
N ALA A 72 4.61 6.97 14.25
CA ALA A 72 5.70 6.22 13.61
C ALA A 72 6.74 5.74 14.65
N ILE A 73 7.06 6.55 15.66
CA ILE A 73 7.92 6.14 16.78
C ILE A 73 7.32 4.96 17.54
N GLU A 74 6.02 4.97 17.85
CA GLU A 74 5.34 3.86 18.53
C GLU A 74 5.31 2.57 17.69
N MET A 75 5.07 2.70 16.38
CA MET A 75 5.13 1.58 15.44
C MET A 75 6.51 0.94 15.43
N LEU A 76 7.57 1.76 15.36
CA LEU A 76 8.94 1.26 15.43
C LEU A 76 9.29 0.68 16.81
N ASP A 77 8.79 1.26 17.89
CA ASP A 77 9.01 0.73 19.25
C ASP A 77 8.39 -0.67 19.41
N THR A 78 7.24 -0.90 18.76
CA THR A 78 6.58 -2.22 18.66
C THR A 78 7.41 -3.23 17.86
N LEU A 79 8.10 -2.77 16.80
CA LEU A 79 8.96 -3.62 15.97
C LEU A 79 10.36 -3.83 16.57
N ARG A 80 10.82 -2.93 17.46
CA ARG A 80 12.17 -2.91 18.03
C ARG A 80 12.62 -4.28 18.56
N PRO A 81 11.87 -5.03 19.39
CA PRO A 81 12.34 -6.30 19.93
C PRO A 81 12.69 -7.34 18.85
N ARG A 82 11.96 -7.31 17.71
CA ARG A 82 12.21 -8.20 16.58
C ARG A 82 13.52 -7.86 15.88
N TYR A 83 13.80 -6.57 15.67
CA TYR A 83 15.05 -6.10 15.07
C TYR A 83 16.25 -6.34 15.98
N GLU A 84 16.14 -6.04 17.27
CA GLU A 84 17.20 -6.31 18.25
C GLU A 84 17.57 -7.79 18.28
N LYS A 85 16.56 -8.68 18.29
CA LYS A 85 16.78 -10.13 18.25
C LYS A 85 17.48 -10.58 16.96
N HIS A 86 17.09 -10.00 15.82
CA HIS A 86 17.67 -10.38 14.53
C HIS A 86 19.11 -9.90 14.37
N HIS A 87 19.42 -8.69 14.82
CA HIS A 87 20.74 -8.07 14.60
C HIS A 87 21.70 -8.17 15.79
N GLY A 88 21.26 -8.63 16.95
CA GLY A 88 22.13 -8.89 18.10
C GLY A 88 22.62 -7.62 18.82
N PHE A 89 21.94 -6.48 18.65
CA PHE A 89 22.23 -5.24 19.36
C PHE A 89 20.97 -4.63 19.99
N LYS A 90 21.18 -3.70 20.92
CA LYS A 90 20.10 -2.93 21.56
C LYS A 90 19.92 -1.58 20.87
N ILE A 91 18.67 -1.22 20.61
CA ILE A 91 18.29 0.05 20.00
C ILE A 91 17.81 0.96 21.13
N SER A 92 18.56 2.04 21.39
CA SER A 92 18.12 3.03 22.36
C SER A 92 16.88 3.76 21.84
N ARG A 93 16.00 4.17 22.75
CA ARG A 93 14.80 4.94 22.37
C ARG A 93 15.17 6.24 21.62
N GLY A 94 16.19 6.95 22.09
CA GLY A 94 16.66 8.18 21.43
C GLY A 94 17.20 7.94 20.01
N ALA A 95 17.78 6.77 19.71
CA ALA A 95 18.19 6.45 18.35
C ALA A 95 17.00 6.24 17.42
N LEU A 96 15.91 5.68 17.94
CA LEU A 96 14.68 5.44 17.20
C LEU A 96 13.92 6.75 16.93
N GLU A 97 13.80 7.61 17.94
CA GLU A 97 13.24 8.97 17.80
C GLU A 97 14.05 9.79 16.78
N ALA A 98 15.38 9.75 16.87
CA ALA A 98 16.25 10.42 15.92
C ALA A 98 16.09 9.86 14.49
N ALA A 99 15.94 8.54 14.33
CA ALA A 99 15.74 7.94 13.02
C ALA A 99 14.48 8.46 12.33
N VAL A 100 13.35 8.51 13.05
CA VAL A 100 12.07 9.03 12.51
C VAL A 100 12.16 10.53 12.20
N GLN A 101 12.69 11.33 13.11
CA GLN A 101 12.80 12.78 12.92
C GLN A 101 13.72 13.14 11.75
N LEU A 102 14.87 12.45 11.64
CA LEU A 102 15.82 12.68 10.57
C LEU A 102 15.28 12.18 9.22
N SER A 103 14.59 11.03 9.17
CA SER A 103 13.98 10.55 7.92
C SER A 103 12.89 11.50 7.44
N ALA A 104 11.97 11.91 8.32
CA ALA A 104 10.92 12.87 7.98
C ALA A 104 11.48 14.21 7.48
N ARG A 105 12.62 14.65 8.01
CA ARG A 105 13.24 15.93 7.64
C ARG A 105 14.08 15.88 6.37
N TYR A 106 14.80 14.79 6.13
CA TYR A 106 15.87 14.75 5.13
C TYR A 106 15.64 13.74 4.01
N VAL A 107 14.68 12.82 4.14
CA VAL A 107 14.34 11.80 3.12
C VAL A 107 12.96 12.13 2.52
N SER A 108 12.92 13.19 1.72
CA SER A 108 11.66 13.75 1.20
C SER A 108 11.02 12.95 0.06
N ASP A 109 11.70 11.94 -0.48
CA ASP A 109 11.20 11.07 -1.54
C ASP A 109 10.47 9.83 -1.01
N ARG A 110 10.34 9.70 0.32
CA ARG A 110 9.69 8.58 1.00
C ARG A 110 8.77 9.09 2.10
N PHE A 111 7.93 8.17 2.57
CA PHE A 111 6.97 8.41 3.64
C PHE A 111 7.35 7.61 4.88
N LEU A 112 6.89 8.07 6.04
CA LEU A 112 6.87 7.30 7.28
C LEU A 112 5.99 6.03 7.12
N PRO A 113 6.28 4.98 7.92
CA PRO A 113 5.76 3.64 7.69
C PRO A 113 4.26 3.46 7.94
#